data_AF-A0A1X7HQN5-F1
#
_entry.id   AF-A0A1X7HQN5-F1
#
_cell.length_a   1.000
_cell.length_b   1.000
_cell.length_c   1.000
_cell.angle_alpha   90.00
_cell.angle_beta   90.00
_cell.angle_gamma   90.00
#
_symmetry.space_group_name_H-M   'P 1'
#
loop_
_entity.id
_entity.type
_entity.pdbx_description
1 polymer ?
#
loop_
_entity_poly.entity_id
_entity_poly.type
_entity_poly.pdbx_seq_one_letter_code
_entity_poly.pdbx_strand_id
1 'polypeptide(L)'
;MSYRVFMQESFNGHEAGRLVAGLDYSEAHLIQNQRKGVVVDAPDEYERQITQKVEKYREEYNKITQSDDPVYKVEGAIDYYVKQMQEKLDKEVAELTQQWRDVYKAMQEEAAKDAARFRRYITETEKESARQHATKAANALKYAGDSSVLEELVRLAPQMPNGQKLALMDELERIEGAANGKHGATIRRLYSELSSVTNTDLMHIKVVELLGDVGVDRAYRNLKMIHRTYKHLPINMNNSHRVTSAVRTGVR
;
A
#
# COMPACT_ATOMS: atom_id res chain seq x y z
N MET A 1 8.78 -15.30 -12.54
CA MET A 1 8.63 -14.52 -11.29
C MET A 1 7.29 -13.84 -11.35
N SER A 2 6.51 -13.88 -10.28
CA SER A 2 5.27 -13.11 -10.18
C SER A 2 5.58 -11.73 -9.62
N TYR A 3 5.00 -10.68 -10.20
CA TYR A 3 5.17 -9.31 -9.75
C TYR A 3 3.94 -8.87 -8.95
N ARG A 4 4.17 -7.93 -8.03
CA ARG A 4 3.13 -7.20 -7.31
C ARG A 4 3.09 -5.78 -7.82
N VAL A 5 1.89 -5.29 -8.15
CA VAL A 5 1.68 -3.94 -8.66
C VAL A 5 0.59 -3.26 -7.84
N PHE A 6 0.89 -2.07 -7.32
CA PHE A 6 -0.11 -1.19 -6.75
C PHE A 6 -0.80 -0.42 -7.88
N MET A 7 -2.11 -0.58 -8.00
CA MET A 7 -2.90 0.08 -9.05
C MET A 7 -3.20 1.52 -8.68
N GLN A 8 -2.77 2.47 -9.51
CA GLN A 8 -3.15 3.87 -9.41
C GLN A 8 -4.51 4.11 -10.08
N GLU A 9 -4.74 3.45 -11.21
CA GLU A 9 -5.98 3.51 -11.99
C GLU A 9 -6.54 2.11 -12.25
N SER A 10 -7.84 2.03 -12.49
CA SER A 10 -8.46 0.75 -12.83
C SER A 10 -8.06 0.34 -14.25
N PHE A 11 -7.54 -0.87 -14.41
CA PHE A 11 -7.03 -1.36 -15.69
C PHE A 11 -7.17 -2.87 -15.80
N ASN A 12 -7.64 -3.37 -16.94
CA ASN A 12 -7.79 -4.80 -17.24
C ASN A 12 -8.50 -5.61 -16.13
N GLY A 13 -9.53 -5.03 -15.50
CA GLY A 13 -10.28 -5.69 -14.42
C GLY A 13 -9.63 -5.60 -13.03
N HIS A 14 -8.48 -4.95 -12.91
CA HIS A 14 -7.90 -4.56 -11.63
C HIS A 14 -8.43 -3.21 -11.18
N GLU A 15 -8.81 -3.10 -9.90
CA GLU A 15 -9.35 -1.87 -9.32
C GLU A 15 -8.23 -0.94 -8.83
N ALA A 16 -8.43 0.36 -9.02
CA ALA A 16 -7.57 1.40 -8.45
C ALA A 16 -7.48 1.29 -6.92
N GLY A 17 -6.31 1.59 -6.37
CA GLY A 17 -6.05 1.58 -4.92
C GLY A 17 -5.82 0.20 -4.33
N ARG A 18 -5.74 -0.87 -5.14
CA ARG A 18 -5.45 -2.23 -4.66
C ARG A 18 -4.04 -2.67 -5.07
N LEU A 19 -3.44 -3.50 -4.20
CA LEU A 19 -2.26 -4.27 -4.54
C LEU A 19 -2.69 -5.55 -5.27
N VAL A 20 -2.29 -5.68 -6.53
CA VAL A 20 -2.51 -6.87 -7.34
C VAL A 20 -1.24 -7.71 -7.27
N ALA A 21 -1.40 -9.00 -6.96
CA ALA A 21 -0.30 -9.96 -6.88
C ALA A 21 -0.47 -11.04 -7.95
N GLY A 22 0.65 -11.66 -8.36
CA GLY A 22 0.60 -12.78 -9.31
C GLY A 22 0.70 -12.37 -10.77
N LEU A 23 1.04 -11.11 -11.07
CA LEU A 23 1.15 -10.62 -12.43
C LEU A 23 2.42 -11.17 -13.10
N ASP A 24 2.34 -11.45 -14.40
CA ASP A 24 3.52 -11.78 -15.17
C ASP A 24 4.37 -10.52 -15.47
N TYR A 25 5.60 -10.74 -15.94
CA TYR A 25 6.54 -9.64 -16.24
C TYR A 25 5.96 -8.66 -17.28
N SER A 26 5.33 -9.18 -18.33
CA SER A 26 4.77 -8.38 -19.43
C SER A 26 3.64 -7.49 -18.96
N GLU A 27 2.73 -8.01 -18.15
CA GLU A 27 1.56 -7.31 -17.64
C GLU A 27 1.96 -6.27 -16.58
N ALA A 28 2.88 -6.63 -15.67
CA ALA A 28 3.40 -5.69 -14.69
C ALA A 28 4.14 -4.51 -15.35
N HIS A 29 4.99 -4.77 -16.34
CA HIS A 29 5.66 -3.70 -17.09
C HIS A 29 4.71 -2.90 -17.98
N LEU A 30 3.67 -3.53 -18.54
CA LEU A 30 2.65 -2.80 -19.29
C LEU A 30 1.92 -1.79 -18.40
N ILE A 31 1.49 -2.22 -17.20
CA ILE A 31 0.83 -1.36 -16.22
C ILE A 31 1.76 -0.23 -15.77
N GLN A 32 3.03 -0.54 -15.51
CA GLN A 32 4.05 0.44 -15.13
C GLN A 32 4.33 1.46 -16.24
N ASN A 33 4.53 1.00 -17.49
CA ASN A 33 4.81 1.85 -18.64
C ASN A 33 3.63 2.77 -18.99
N GLN A 34 2.41 2.29 -18.79
CA GLN A 34 1.20 3.11 -18.95
C GLN A 34 0.95 4.05 -17.77
N ARG A 35 1.82 4.05 -16.74
CA ARG A 35 1.68 4.83 -15.51
C ARG A 35 0.36 4.54 -14.78
N LYS A 36 -0.16 3.32 -14.90
CA LYS A 36 -1.41 2.89 -14.25
C LYS A 36 -1.16 2.18 -12.92
N GLY A 37 0.09 1.88 -12.60
CA GLY A 37 0.49 1.27 -11.35
C GLY A 37 2.00 1.28 -11.11
N VAL A 38 2.40 0.91 -9.90
CA VAL A 38 3.81 0.87 -9.45
C VAL A 38 4.16 -0.55 -9.03
N VAL A 39 5.26 -1.09 -9.55
CA VAL A 39 5.79 -2.41 -9.17
C VAL A 39 6.37 -2.33 -7.74
N VAL A 40 6.08 -3.33 -6.93
CA VAL A 40 6.46 -3.39 -5.51
C VAL A 40 7.20 -4.70 -5.24
N ASP A 41 8.52 -4.64 -5.05
CA ASP A 41 9.38 -5.83 -4.96
C ASP A 41 9.66 -6.34 -3.53
N ALA A 42 9.39 -5.53 -2.50
CA ALA A 42 9.92 -5.76 -1.14
C ALA A 42 9.47 -7.05 -0.40
N PRO A 43 8.20 -7.52 -0.46
CA PRO A 43 7.77 -8.68 0.33
C PRO A 43 8.17 -10.05 -0.24
N ASP A 44 8.55 -10.12 -1.52
CA ASP A 44 8.71 -11.40 -2.25
C ASP A 44 9.96 -12.18 -1.84
N GLU A 45 11.01 -11.49 -1.39
CA GLU A 45 12.26 -12.07 -0.91
C GLU A 45 12.03 -12.88 0.38
N TYR A 46 11.40 -12.26 1.38
CA TYR A 46 11.12 -12.88 2.68
C TYR A 46 10.13 -14.04 2.56
N GLU A 47 9.09 -13.87 1.74
CA GLU A 47 8.11 -14.95 1.47
C GLU A 47 8.79 -16.17 0.82
N ARG A 48 9.73 -15.94 -0.10
CA ARG A 48 10.52 -17.02 -0.72
C ARG A 48 11.42 -17.72 0.28
N GLN A 49 12.14 -16.97 1.12
CA GLN A 49 13.01 -17.56 2.14
C GLN A 49 12.19 -18.41 3.13
N ILE A 50 11.05 -17.91 3.61
CA ILE A 50 10.15 -18.67 4.50
C ILE A 50 9.63 -19.93 3.79
N THR A 51 9.24 -19.83 2.52
CA THR A 51 8.79 -20.97 1.72
C THR A 51 9.86 -22.06 1.62
N GLN A 52 11.11 -21.68 1.32
CA GLN A 52 12.24 -22.62 1.26
C GLN A 52 12.50 -23.30 2.61
N LYS A 53 12.38 -22.58 3.74
CA LYS A 53 12.51 -23.17 5.07
C LYS A 53 11.41 -24.19 5.35
N VAL A 54 10.17 -23.88 4.95
CA VAL A 54 9.02 -24.78 5.09
C VAL A 54 9.16 -26.04 4.22
N GLU A 55 9.63 -25.89 2.97
CA GLU A 55 9.88 -27.02 2.08
C GLU A 55 10.98 -27.92 2.64
N LYS A 56 12.10 -27.35 3.08
CA LYS A 56 13.18 -28.09 3.73
C LYS A 56 12.71 -28.86 4.96
N TYR A 57 11.87 -28.26 5.81
CA TYR A 57 11.26 -28.95 6.94
C TYR A 57 10.45 -30.18 6.51
N ARG A 58 9.61 -30.06 5.46
CA ARG A 58 8.81 -31.19 4.94
C ARG A 58 9.69 -32.30 4.41
N GLU A 59 10.75 -31.96 3.69
CA GLU A 59 11.71 -32.94 3.16
C GLU A 59 12.45 -33.67 4.28
N GLU A 60 12.99 -32.96 5.26
CA GLU A 60 13.68 -33.56 6.41
C GLU A 60 12.73 -34.42 7.25
N TYR A 61 11.48 -34.00 7.41
CA TYR A 61 10.45 -34.77 8.10
C TYR A 61 10.14 -36.09 7.39
N ASN A 62 9.97 -36.05 6.06
CA ASN A 62 9.76 -37.25 5.27
C ASN A 62 10.97 -38.18 5.33
N LYS A 63 12.19 -37.64 5.28
CA LYS A 63 13.43 -38.43 5.45
C LYS A 63 13.45 -39.15 6.79
N ILE A 64 13.19 -38.46 7.90
CA ILE A 64 13.20 -39.10 9.24
C ILE A 64 12.12 -40.17 9.35
N THR A 65 10.91 -39.90 8.87
CA THR A 65 9.78 -40.83 9.02
C THR A 65 9.83 -42.04 8.07
N GLN A 66 10.60 -41.96 6.99
CA GLN A 66 10.80 -43.06 6.03
C GLN A 66 12.19 -43.69 6.12
N SER A 67 13.06 -43.18 6.99
CA SER A 67 14.43 -43.68 7.13
C SER A 67 14.45 -45.03 7.82
N ASP A 68 15.31 -45.93 7.31
CA ASP A 68 15.60 -47.22 7.92
C ASP A 68 16.64 -47.16 9.04
N ASP A 69 17.15 -45.96 9.35
CA ASP A 69 18.17 -45.74 10.37
C ASP A 69 17.69 -46.22 11.75
N PRO A 70 18.46 -47.10 12.44
CA PRO A 70 18.14 -47.59 13.77
C PRO A 70 17.87 -46.49 14.81
N VAL A 71 18.48 -45.31 14.64
CA VAL A 71 18.29 -44.16 15.54
C VAL A 71 16.83 -43.70 15.60
N TYR A 72 16.08 -43.84 14.50
CA TYR A 72 14.68 -43.44 14.43
C TYR A 72 13.69 -44.56 14.78
N LYS A 73 14.19 -45.78 15.00
CA LYS A 73 13.36 -46.95 15.38
C LYS A 73 13.17 -47.07 16.90
N VAL A 74 13.84 -46.22 17.68
CA VAL A 74 13.66 -46.12 19.13
C VAL A 74 12.34 -45.40 19.43
N GLU A 75 11.57 -45.93 20.39
CA GLU A 75 10.29 -45.34 20.81
C GLU A 75 10.47 -43.88 21.25
N GLY A 76 9.67 -42.97 20.66
CA GLY A 76 9.71 -41.53 20.94
C GLY A 76 10.87 -40.75 20.30
N ALA A 77 11.84 -41.40 19.63
CA ALA A 77 12.96 -40.70 18.99
C ALA A 77 12.49 -39.80 17.83
N ILE A 78 11.54 -40.28 17.01
CA ILE A 78 10.96 -39.48 15.92
C ILE A 78 10.30 -38.21 16.50
N ASP A 79 9.49 -38.33 17.55
CA ASP A 79 8.82 -37.18 18.16
C ASP A 79 9.82 -36.16 18.73
N TYR A 80 10.92 -36.63 19.32
CA TYR A 80 11.99 -35.76 19.81
C TYR A 80 12.64 -34.95 18.67
N TYR A 81 13.07 -35.60 17.59
CA TYR A 81 13.71 -34.92 16.46
C TYR A 81 12.74 -34.00 15.72
N VAL A 82 11.49 -34.44 15.55
CA VAL A 82 10.43 -33.62 14.94
C VAL A 82 10.19 -32.36 15.76
N LYS A 83 10.13 -32.46 17.09
CA LYS A 83 9.97 -31.29 17.97
C LYS A 83 11.14 -30.31 17.85
N GLN A 84 12.38 -30.81 17.83
CA GLN A 84 13.55 -29.94 17.61
C GLN A 84 13.51 -29.22 16.26
N MET A 85 13.09 -29.92 15.21
CA MET A 85 12.92 -29.31 13.89
C MET A 85 11.81 -28.26 13.87
N GLN A 86 10.70 -28.51 14.59
CA GLN A 86 9.63 -27.52 14.74
C GLN A 86 10.12 -26.27 15.45
N GLU A 87 10.82 -26.41 16.59
CA GLU A 87 11.37 -25.29 17.35
C GLU A 87 12.36 -24.48 16.50
N LYS A 88 13.20 -25.16 15.72
CA LYS A 88 14.13 -24.52 14.78
C LYS A 88 13.39 -23.74 13.68
N LEU A 89 12.40 -24.37 13.02
CA LEU A 89 11.62 -23.71 11.97
C LEU A 89 10.85 -22.50 12.54
N ASP A 90 10.22 -22.67 13.71
CA ASP A 90 9.47 -21.61 14.39
C ASP A 90 10.37 -20.41 14.69
N LYS A 91 11.61 -20.65 15.16
CA LYS A 91 12.59 -19.59 15.39
C LYS A 91 13.03 -18.90 14.09
N GLU A 92 13.40 -19.66 13.07
CA GLU A 92 13.87 -19.10 11.79
C GLU A 92 12.77 -18.27 11.08
N VAL A 93 11.52 -18.74 11.12
CA VAL A 93 10.38 -17.99 10.56
C VAL A 93 10.08 -16.74 11.38
N ALA A 94 10.17 -16.81 12.72
CA ALA A 94 9.99 -15.65 13.58
C ALA A 94 11.04 -14.56 13.33
N GLU A 95 12.31 -14.95 13.16
CA GLU A 95 13.40 -14.03 12.81
C GLU A 95 13.16 -13.33 11.47
N LEU A 96 12.82 -14.09 10.41
CA LEU A 96 12.51 -13.52 9.09
C LEU A 96 11.28 -12.61 9.13
N THR A 97 10.24 -12.99 9.88
CA THR A 97 9.04 -12.17 10.05
C THR A 97 9.36 -10.87 10.80
N GLN A 98 10.26 -10.92 11.78
CA GLN A 98 10.68 -9.72 12.50
C GLN A 98 11.53 -8.80 11.62
N GLN A 99 12.47 -9.33 10.85
CA GLN A 99 13.23 -8.55 9.87
C GLN A 99 12.33 -7.85 8.87
N TRP A 100 11.32 -8.55 8.34
CA TRP A 100 10.31 -7.94 7.48
C TRP A 100 9.58 -6.79 8.18
N ARG A 101 9.17 -6.96 9.45
CA ARG A 101 8.52 -5.89 10.23
C ARG A 101 9.42 -4.67 10.43
N ASP A 102 10.71 -4.88 10.63
CA ASP A 102 11.66 -3.79 10.82
C ASP A 102 11.89 -3.02 9.50
N VAL A 103 12.05 -3.73 8.38
CA VAL A 103 12.10 -3.13 7.03
C VAL A 103 10.81 -2.37 6.74
N TYR A 104 9.66 -2.99 7.01
CA TYR A 104 8.35 -2.39 6.84
C TYR A 104 8.21 -1.08 7.62
N LYS A 105 8.63 -1.07 8.89
CA LYS A 105 8.60 0.12 9.73
C LYS A 105 9.53 1.21 9.19
N ALA A 106 10.72 0.86 8.72
CA ALA A 106 11.63 1.82 8.08
C ALA A 106 10.99 2.44 6.82
N MET A 107 10.31 1.63 6.00
CA MET A 107 9.57 2.13 4.83
C MET A 107 8.42 3.07 5.24
N GLN A 108 7.70 2.78 6.33
CA GLN A 108 6.66 3.68 6.86
C GLN A 108 7.24 5.03 7.29
N GLU A 109 8.36 5.00 8.02
CA GLU A 109 9.02 6.21 8.50
C GLU A 109 9.56 7.07 7.36
N GLU A 110 10.11 6.44 6.32
CA GLU A 110 10.60 7.13 5.12
C GLU A 110 9.44 7.75 4.31
N ALA A 111 8.37 6.98 4.05
CA ALA A 111 7.19 7.49 3.37
C ALA A 111 6.52 8.65 4.13
N ALA A 112 6.49 8.59 5.47
CA ALA A 112 5.99 9.69 6.30
C ALA A 112 6.89 10.94 6.23
N LYS A 113 8.21 10.77 6.21
CA LYS A 113 9.18 11.88 6.04
C LYS A 113 9.02 12.54 4.68
N ASP A 114 8.85 11.76 3.62
CA ASP A 114 8.69 12.29 2.27
C ASP A 114 7.36 13.04 2.12
N ALA A 115 6.25 12.49 2.62
CA ALA A 115 4.98 13.20 2.67
C ALA A 115 5.07 14.52 3.47
N ALA A 116 5.82 14.55 4.57
CA ALA A 116 6.05 15.76 5.34
C ALA A 116 6.94 16.79 4.61
N ARG A 117 7.89 16.34 3.79
CA ARG A 117 8.75 17.22 2.96
C ARG A 117 7.96 17.89 1.84
N PHE A 118 7.04 17.18 1.19
CA PHE A 118 6.21 17.77 0.12
C PHE A 118 5.37 18.95 0.62
N ARG A 119 4.78 18.86 1.82
CA ARG A 119 4.06 19.99 2.44
C ARG A 119 4.94 21.19 2.76
N ARG A 120 6.25 20.99 2.93
CA ARG A 120 7.20 22.06 3.26
C ARG A 120 7.77 22.78 2.03
N TYR A 121 7.61 22.24 0.83
CA TYR A 121 8.24 22.76 -0.39
C TYR A 121 7.31 23.59 -1.29
N ILE A 122 6.19 24.09 -0.76
CA ILE A 122 5.39 25.09 -1.49
C ILE A 122 6.17 26.41 -1.44
N THR A 123 6.67 26.88 -2.58
CA THR A 123 7.41 28.14 -2.64
C THR A 123 6.49 29.33 -2.43
N GLU A 124 7.02 30.47 -1.97
CA GLU A 124 6.22 31.70 -1.87
C GLU A 124 5.68 32.16 -3.24
N THR A 125 6.41 31.89 -4.32
CA THR A 125 5.93 32.19 -5.68
C THR A 125 4.73 31.33 -6.08
N GLU A 126 4.70 30.04 -5.69
CA GLU A 126 3.56 29.15 -5.93
C GLU A 126 2.35 29.55 -5.09
N LYS A 127 2.56 29.92 -3.82
CA LYS A 127 1.48 30.45 -2.95
C LYS A 127 0.88 31.72 -3.51
N GLU A 128 1.72 32.67 -3.92
CA GLU A 128 1.27 33.94 -4.47
C GLU A 128 0.50 33.72 -5.78
N SER A 129 1.02 32.87 -6.67
CA SER A 129 0.31 32.52 -7.90
C SER A 129 -1.04 31.85 -7.63
N ALA A 130 -1.10 30.89 -6.71
CA ALA A 130 -2.36 30.24 -6.31
C ALA A 130 -3.35 31.25 -5.71
N ARG A 131 -2.89 32.15 -4.83
CA ARG A 131 -3.71 33.22 -4.25
C ARG A 131 -4.25 34.17 -5.32
N GLN A 132 -3.45 34.53 -6.33
CA GLN A 132 -3.89 35.37 -7.45
C GLN A 132 -5.00 34.68 -8.27
N HIS A 133 -4.82 33.40 -8.60
CA HIS A 133 -5.86 32.61 -9.27
C HIS A 133 -7.14 32.50 -8.44
N ALA A 134 -7.03 32.19 -7.15
CA ALA A 134 -8.17 32.10 -6.24
C ALA A 134 -8.89 33.44 -6.08
N THR A 135 -8.15 34.55 -5.98
CA THR A 135 -8.71 35.90 -5.87
C THR A 135 -9.42 36.32 -7.16
N LYS A 136 -8.83 36.01 -8.33
CA LYS A 136 -9.46 36.26 -9.64
C LYS A 136 -10.78 35.48 -9.75
N ALA A 137 -10.78 34.20 -9.41
CA ALA A 137 -11.98 33.36 -9.45
C ALA A 137 -13.05 33.84 -8.45
N ALA A 138 -12.66 34.11 -7.20
CA ALA A 138 -13.57 34.59 -6.17
C ALA A 138 -14.22 35.93 -6.54
N ASN A 139 -13.45 36.87 -7.09
CA ASN A 139 -13.98 38.17 -7.52
C ASN A 139 -14.93 38.04 -8.72
N ALA A 140 -14.57 37.20 -9.72
CA ALA A 140 -15.42 36.94 -10.87
C ALA A 140 -16.77 36.33 -10.44
N LEU A 141 -16.75 35.40 -9.49
CA LEU A 141 -17.97 34.77 -8.98
C LEU A 141 -18.81 35.71 -8.13
N LYS A 142 -18.17 36.46 -7.23
CA LYS A 142 -18.86 37.34 -6.28
C LYS A 142 -19.48 38.58 -6.93
N TYR A 143 -18.76 39.19 -7.88
CA TYR A 143 -19.16 40.49 -8.43
C TYR A 143 -19.69 40.41 -9.86
N ALA A 144 -19.17 39.51 -10.70
CA ALA A 144 -19.59 39.38 -12.10
C ALA A 144 -20.55 38.20 -12.34
N GLY A 145 -20.62 37.24 -11.41
CA GLY A 145 -21.37 35.99 -11.60
C GLY A 145 -20.83 35.12 -12.74
N ASP A 146 -19.57 35.35 -13.15
CA ASP A 146 -18.96 34.69 -14.30
C ASP A 146 -18.27 33.38 -13.88
N SER A 147 -18.82 32.25 -14.35
CA SER A 147 -18.27 30.92 -14.10
C SER A 147 -17.18 30.49 -15.08
N SER A 148 -16.94 31.25 -16.16
CA SER A 148 -15.94 30.91 -17.17
C SER A 148 -14.52 30.85 -16.59
N VAL A 149 -14.23 31.69 -15.58
CA VAL A 149 -12.95 31.70 -14.85
C VAL A 149 -12.74 30.40 -14.06
N LEU A 150 -13.82 29.81 -13.54
CA LEU A 150 -13.78 28.53 -12.84
C LEU A 150 -13.47 27.38 -13.82
N GLU A 151 -14.09 27.40 -15.01
CA GLU A 151 -13.78 26.43 -16.06
C GLU A 151 -12.37 26.59 -16.63
N GLU A 152 -11.90 27.82 -16.78
CA GLU A 152 -10.51 28.12 -17.15
C GLU A 152 -9.55 27.53 -16.12
N LEU A 153 -9.84 27.70 -14.82
CA LEU A 153 -9.05 27.12 -13.74
C LEU A 153 -9.03 25.59 -13.81
N VAL A 154 -10.18 24.94 -14.03
CA VAL A 154 -10.26 23.47 -14.20
C VAL A 154 -9.38 23.01 -15.36
N ARG A 155 -9.39 23.74 -16.49
CA ARG A 155 -8.57 23.41 -17.66
C ARG A 155 -7.07 23.61 -17.40
N LEU A 156 -6.70 24.63 -16.63
CA LEU A 156 -5.30 24.93 -16.31
C LEU A 156 -4.75 24.04 -15.20
N ALA A 157 -5.60 23.58 -14.28
CA ALA A 157 -5.20 22.81 -13.11
C ALA A 157 -4.26 21.64 -13.46
N PRO A 158 -4.50 20.77 -14.47
CA PRO A 158 -3.60 19.68 -14.81
C PRO A 158 -2.16 20.12 -15.12
N GLN A 159 -1.98 21.30 -15.70
CA GLN A 159 -0.69 21.84 -16.15
C GLN A 159 0.06 22.60 -15.03
N MET A 160 -0.59 22.86 -13.89
CA MET A 160 0.04 23.56 -12.78
C MET A 160 1.10 22.67 -12.08
N PRO A 161 2.20 23.26 -11.58
CA PRO A 161 3.11 22.58 -10.66
C PRO A 161 2.39 22.05 -9.42
N ASN A 162 2.91 20.97 -8.85
CA ASN A 162 2.30 20.32 -7.69
C ASN A 162 2.18 21.25 -6.48
N GLY A 163 3.20 22.08 -6.21
CA GLY A 163 3.16 23.05 -5.11
C GLY A 163 2.06 24.11 -5.31
N GLN A 164 1.89 24.60 -6.53
CA GLN A 164 0.81 25.52 -6.88
C GLN A 164 -0.58 24.86 -6.76
N LYS A 165 -0.73 23.59 -7.16
CA LYS A 165 -1.99 22.85 -6.99
C LYS A 165 -2.36 22.70 -5.51
N LEU A 166 -1.39 22.34 -4.66
CA LEU A 166 -1.59 22.25 -3.21
C LEU A 166 -1.96 23.60 -2.60
N ALA A 167 -1.24 24.66 -2.94
CA ALA A 167 -1.55 26.01 -2.46
C ALA A 167 -2.94 26.49 -2.92
N LEU A 168 -3.36 26.10 -4.13
CA LEU A 168 -4.69 26.43 -4.64
C LEU A 168 -5.79 25.60 -3.96
N MET A 169 -5.49 24.38 -3.50
CA MET A 169 -6.41 23.61 -2.64
C MET A 169 -6.66 24.33 -1.31
N ASP A 170 -5.64 24.90 -0.68
CA ASP A 170 -5.80 25.65 0.58
C ASP A 170 -6.68 26.90 0.40
N GLU A 171 -6.74 27.44 -0.82
CA GLU A 171 -7.54 28.63 -1.15
C GLU A 171 -8.93 28.28 -1.74
N LEU A 172 -9.30 27.00 -1.87
CA LEU A 172 -10.60 26.58 -2.43
C LEU A 172 -11.79 27.08 -1.60
N GLU A 173 -11.68 27.13 -0.28
CA GLU A 173 -12.74 27.64 0.59
C GLU A 173 -13.10 29.09 0.25
N ARG A 174 -12.12 29.90 -0.18
CA ARG A 174 -12.36 31.27 -0.63
C ARG A 174 -13.17 31.30 -1.93
N ILE A 175 -12.89 30.40 -2.86
CA ILE A 175 -13.63 30.27 -4.13
C ILE A 175 -15.06 29.78 -3.86
N GLU A 176 -15.21 28.76 -3.01
CA GLU A 176 -16.51 28.19 -2.64
C GLU A 176 -17.38 29.21 -1.88
N GLY A 177 -16.80 29.92 -0.91
CA GLY A 177 -17.47 31.00 -0.19
C GLY A 177 -17.92 32.13 -1.12
N ALA A 178 -17.13 32.48 -2.14
CA ALA A 178 -17.53 33.48 -3.12
C ALA A 178 -18.64 33.01 -4.07
N ALA A 179 -18.71 31.71 -4.34
CA ALA A 179 -19.74 31.12 -5.19
C ALA A 179 -21.12 31.06 -4.52
N ASN A 180 -21.20 31.20 -3.18
CA ASN A 180 -22.45 31.16 -2.40
C ASN A 180 -23.32 29.94 -2.73
N GLY A 181 -22.70 28.76 -2.86
CA GLY A 181 -23.37 27.50 -3.19
C GLY A 181 -23.75 27.32 -4.67
N LYS A 182 -23.44 28.29 -5.55
CA LYS A 182 -23.57 28.15 -7.00
C LYS A 182 -22.34 27.43 -7.57
N HIS A 183 -22.45 26.78 -8.73
CA HIS A 183 -21.34 26.12 -9.43
C HIS A 183 -20.65 24.95 -8.68
N GLY A 184 -21.30 24.32 -7.70
CA GLY A 184 -20.72 23.21 -6.93
C GLY A 184 -20.28 22.00 -7.76
N ALA A 185 -20.83 21.78 -8.96
CA ALA A 185 -20.33 20.75 -9.87
C ALA A 185 -18.93 21.07 -10.42
N THR A 186 -18.69 22.33 -10.81
CA THR A 186 -17.40 22.79 -11.36
C THR A 186 -16.34 22.88 -10.27
N ILE A 187 -16.71 23.33 -9.07
CA ILE A 187 -15.81 23.35 -7.91
C ILE A 187 -15.37 21.92 -7.54
N ARG A 188 -16.29 20.95 -7.54
CA ARG A 188 -15.94 19.53 -7.32
C ARG A 188 -15.01 18.98 -8.40
N ARG A 189 -15.19 19.37 -9.67
CA ARG A 189 -14.24 19.02 -10.74
C ARG A 189 -12.87 19.63 -10.49
N LEU A 190 -12.80 20.91 -10.14
CA LEU A 190 -11.54 21.58 -9.80
C LEU A 190 -10.85 20.87 -8.64
N TYR A 191 -11.57 20.55 -7.58
CA TYR A 191 -11.04 19.77 -6.45
C TYR A 191 -10.48 18.42 -6.91
N SER A 192 -11.21 17.69 -7.78
CA SER A 192 -10.74 16.42 -8.34
C SER A 192 -9.38 16.57 -9.05
N GLU A 193 -9.25 17.58 -9.92
CA GLU A 193 -8.00 17.84 -10.66
C GLU A 193 -6.84 18.22 -9.73
N LEU A 194 -7.09 19.04 -8.72
CA LEU A 194 -6.07 19.45 -7.75
C LEU A 194 -5.67 18.31 -6.80
N SER A 195 -6.63 17.45 -6.43
CA SER A 195 -6.40 16.28 -5.56
C SER A 195 -5.55 15.18 -6.21
N SER A 196 -5.28 15.28 -7.52
CA SER A 196 -4.33 14.38 -8.20
C SER A 196 -2.94 14.39 -7.56
N VAL A 197 -2.52 15.53 -6.99
CA VAL A 197 -1.21 15.70 -6.33
C VAL A 197 -1.15 14.97 -5.01
N THR A 198 -2.17 15.12 -4.16
CA THR A 198 -2.26 14.38 -2.90
C THR A 198 -2.35 12.88 -3.12
N ASN A 199 -2.98 12.42 -4.22
CA ASN A 199 -3.01 11.00 -4.56
C ASN A 199 -1.65 10.43 -4.98
N THR A 200 -0.81 11.24 -5.65
CA THR A 200 0.53 10.83 -6.07
C THR A 200 1.51 10.87 -4.90
N ASP A 201 1.44 11.89 -4.05
CA ASP A 201 2.36 12.06 -2.91
C ASP A 201 2.04 11.10 -1.75
N LEU A 202 0.75 10.79 -1.52
CA LEU A 202 0.33 9.77 -0.56
C LEU A 202 0.47 8.34 -1.10
N MET A 203 0.89 8.17 -2.36
CA MET A 203 0.99 6.85 -2.97
C MET A 203 2.01 5.98 -2.25
N HIS A 204 3.17 6.53 -1.87
CA HIS A 204 4.17 5.80 -1.11
C HIS A 204 3.61 5.34 0.24
N ILE A 205 2.84 6.19 0.93
CA ILE A 205 2.16 5.82 2.18
C ILE A 205 1.15 4.72 1.92
N LYS A 206 0.29 4.84 0.90
CA LYS A 206 -0.74 3.82 0.57
C LYS A 206 -0.12 2.48 0.17
N VAL A 207 0.97 2.49 -0.60
CA VAL A 207 1.73 1.29 -0.97
C VAL A 207 2.27 0.63 0.28
N VAL A 208 2.88 1.39 1.17
CA VAL A 208 3.40 0.85 2.44
C VAL A 208 2.27 0.38 3.35
N GLU A 209 1.17 1.10 3.50
CA GLU A 209 0.02 0.61 4.29
C GLU A 209 -0.47 -0.75 3.78
N LEU A 210 -0.64 -0.90 2.46
CA LEU A 210 -1.06 -2.16 1.85
C LEU A 210 -0.03 -3.29 1.96
N LEU A 211 1.27 -2.96 1.99
CA LEU A 211 2.32 -3.95 2.26
C LEU A 211 2.25 -4.50 3.69
N GLY A 212 1.75 -3.72 4.65
CA GLY A 212 1.62 -4.15 6.04
C GLY A 212 0.61 -5.28 6.23
N ASP A 213 -0.42 -5.30 5.38
CA ASP A 213 -1.44 -6.34 5.36
C ASP A 213 -0.95 -7.65 4.70
N VAL A 214 0.16 -7.61 3.96
CA VAL A 214 0.75 -8.77 3.29
C VAL A 214 1.64 -9.54 4.29
N GLY A 215 1.10 -10.61 4.84
CA GLY A 215 1.88 -11.55 5.65
C GLY A 215 2.82 -12.40 4.81
N VAL A 216 4.14 -12.28 5.05
CA VAL A 216 5.19 -13.07 4.38
C VAL A 216 5.26 -14.54 4.83
N ASP A 217 4.58 -14.88 5.92
CA ASP A 217 4.61 -16.19 6.59
C ASP A 217 3.51 -17.16 6.11
N ARG A 218 2.86 -16.87 4.97
CA ARG A 218 1.71 -17.66 4.46
C ARG A 218 2.02 -19.15 4.33
N ALA A 219 3.17 -19.51 3.74
CA ALA A 219 3.57 -20.92 3.56
C ALA A 219 3.67 -21.66 4.91
N TYR A 220 4.17 -20.96 5.93
CA TYR A 220 4.32 -21.48 7.27
C TYR A 220 2.98 -21.60 8.02
N ARG A 221 2.09 -20.60 7.92
CA ARG A 221 0.71 -20.73 8.45
C ARG A 221 -0.01 -21.92 7.83
N ASN A 222 0.11 -22.10 6.51
CA ASN A 222 -0.45 -23.26 5.82
C ASN A 222 0.11 -24.57 6.36
N LEU A 223 1.43 -24.66 6.58
CA LEU A 223 2.06 -25.83 7.20
C LEU A 223 1.43 -26.12 8.59
N LYS A 224 1.30 -25.10 9.44
CA LYS A 224 0.70 -25.26 10.78
C LYS A 224 -0.75 -25.76 10.75
N MET A 225 -1.51 -25.38 9.73
CA MET A 225 -2.90 -25.83 9.57
C MET A 225 -3.04 -27.26 9.07
N ILE A 226 -2.22 -27.68 8.11
CA ILE A 226 -2.42 -28.94 7.36
C ILE A 226 -1.51 -30.07 7.79
N HIS A 227 -0.32 -29.77 8.32
CA HIS A 227 0.70 -30.77 8.55
C HIS A 227 0.47 -31.52 9.87
N ARG A 228 0.57 -32.85 9.83
CA ARG A 228 0.27 -33.74 10.97
C ARG A 228 1.03 -33.40 12.25
N THR A 229 2.25 -32.90 12.13
CA THR A 229 3.10 -32.52 13.27
C THR A 229 2.56 -31.32 14.05
N TYR A 230 1.69 -30.50 13.45
CA TYR A 230 1.13 -29.29 14.08
C TYR A 230 -0.36 -29.42 14.45
N LYS A 231 -1.00 -30.56 14.13
CA LYS A 231 -2.46 -30.80 14.26
C LYS A 231 -3.00 -30.72 15.70
N HIS A 232 -2.13 -30.76 16.70
CA HIS A 232 -2.50 -30.78 18.13
C HIS A 232 -2.27 -29.45 18.86
N LEU A 233 -1.75 -28.43 18.18
CA LEU A 233 -1.54 -27.12 18.78
C LEU A 233 -2.81 -26.28 18.66
N PRO A 234 -3.30 -25.64 19.74
CA PRO A 234 -4.41 -24.71 19.64
C PRO A 234 -3.99 -23.58 18.71
N ILE A 235 -4.59 -23.53 17.53
CA ILE A 235 -4.34 -22.47 16.55
C ILE A 235 -4.95 -21.20 17.13
N ASN A 236 -4.13 -20.35 17.75
CA ASN A 236 -4.55 -19.03 18.19
C ASN A 236 -4.67 -18.15 16.93
N MET A 237 -5.80 -18.29 16.23
CA MET A 237 -6.17 -17.51 15.04
C MET A 237 -6.57 -16.08 15.45
N ASN A 238 -5.72 -15.38 16.18
CA ASN A 238 -5.85 -13.93 16.24
C ASN A 238 -5.36 -13.39 14.90
N ASN A 239 -6.32 -13.25 13.98
CA ASN A 239 -6.24 -12.29 12.89
C ASN A 239 -5.83 -10.96 13.52
N SER A 240 -4.56 -10.60 13.37
CA SER A 240 -4.13 -9.20 13.43
C SER A 240 -5.10 -8.44 12.52
N HIS A 241 -5.86 -7.55 13.16
CA HIS A 241 -7.01 -6.87 12.59
C HIS A 241 -6.82 -6.57 11.11
N ARG A 242 -7.72 -7.10 10.27
CA ARG A 242 -8.19 -6.32 9.13
C ARG A 242 -8.79 -5.06 9.74
N VAL A 243 -7.97 -4.03 9.89
CA VAL A 243 -8.50 -2.69 10.00
C VAL A 243 -9.17 -2.48 8.65
N THR A 244 -10.47 -2.74 8.59
CA THR A 244 -11.30 -2.07 7.60
C THR A 244 -11.06 -0.59 7.87
N SER A 245 -10.14 0.01 7.11
CA SER A 245 -10.06 1.43 6.89
C SER A 245 -11.35 1.79 6.15
N ALA A 246 -12.46 1.74 6.88
CA ALA A 246 -13.61 2.55 6.59
C ALA A 246 -13.08 3.97 6.71
N VAL A 247 -12.65 4.51 5.57
CA VAL A 247 -12.49 5.95 5.36
C VAL A 247 -13.83 6.53 5.78
N ARG A 248 -13.87 7.00 7.03
CA ARG A 248 -15.01 7.69 7.60
C ARG A 248 -15.01 9.02 6.88
N THR A 249 -15.70 9.07 5.74
CA THR A 249 -16.14 10.32 5.13
C THR A 249 -17.10 10.96 6.14
N GLY A 250 -16.52 11.68 7.09
CA GLY A 250 -17.22 12.51 8.05
C GLY A 250 -17.80 13.68 7.29
N VAL A 251 -19.01 13.47 6.77
CA VAL A 251 -19.94 14.56 6.50
C VAL A 251 -20.34 15.14 7.85
N ARG A 252 -19.91 16.35 8.14
CA ARG A 252 -20.69 17.38 8.82
C ARG A 252 -20.06 18.75 8.57
#